data_AF-A0A8J9YL56-F1
#
_entry.id   AF-A0A8J9YL56-F1
#
_cell.length_a   1.000
_cell.length_b   1.000
_cell.length_c   1.000
_cell.angle_alpha   90.00
_cell.angle_beta   90.00
_cell.angle_gamma   90.00
#
_symmetry.space_group_name_H-M   'P 1'
#
loop_
_entity.id
_entity.type
_entity.pdbx_description
1 polymer ?
#
loop_
_entity_poly.entity_id
_entity_poly.type
_entity_poly.pdbx_seq_one_letter_code
_entity_poly.pdbx_strand_id
1 'polypeptide(L)'
;MKPTSKSFNRNQIIKPPVTSNPKYILPTEAYLEAHNFKRAEVLLPFKMYAKKRTKDRFTQKLSIKIHERYKIISTDLRRRLCIKDSINNILCATDVDTAFYKVVDGRPLPPNMLIFKSLKESINKVVQVKHEIGIKKDCVLNICTNHQNEMDIYDMSRKRLSEQVKYFDIFISQDYEKSMASLIKWDKLKCKVDSKITELQNLALEQFTLKSRLIGLEYQYSLQQKYGRFLYYLSPPNWRLSNRDFARSVEIEAKGFDFIDTNEEDTFTVIFERLRNICYGVQIKPALYFSHPKDLINFFDFMEKQQLHYYTHVNHLTPYSKILKSGIKYLKESVLQESKVVTTSIKRFQDLLTFSEERCLHLKSKFHKILYGMFYESVGALDVLKLQLHLEFCYKKILLEQPANIDIMSLAQSIENFYLDYSNRLDSFQNKTVRSAMIKCVETERLKTKRSNVAAKELRLFYRLEKELLRSHGIYTDPGYRPIKTKFMKNDKKDKGFKKNMNENKKQTLTEAQMEYLSLFTDWTENDDPALYLLSLNTEENISDI
;
A
#
# COMPACT_ATOMS: atom_id res chain seq x y z
N MET A 1 -122.43 116.89 -15.36
CA MET A 1 -123.72 116.37 -15.87
C MET A 1 -123.44 115.14 -16.73
N LYS A 2 -124.31 114.12 -16.62
CA LYS A 2 -124.29 112.79 -17.27
C LYS A 2 -124.16 112.86 -18.82
N PRO A 3 -124.17 111.72 -19.56
CA PRO A 3 -123.21 110.61 -19.64
C PRO A 3 -122.87 110.32 -21.12
N THR A 4 -122.04 109.32 -21.44
CA THR A 4 -122.32 108.35 -22.54
C THR A 4 -121.29 107.22 -22.55
N SER A 5 -121.85 106.04 -22.79
CA SER A 5 -121.25 104.73 -22.93
C SER A 5 -120.57 104.54 -24.29
N LYS A 6 -119.52 103.71 -24.33
CA LYS A 6 -119.34 102.66 -25.35
C LYS A 6 -118.24 101.69 -24.95
N SER A 7 -118.67 100.43 -24.83
CA SER A 7 -117.89 99.22 -24.66
C SER A 7 -117.11 98.88 -25.93
N PHE A 8 -115.86 98.44 -25.75
CA PHE A 8 -115.11 97.72 -26.78
C PHE A 8 -114.59 96.40 -26.21
N ASN A 9 -114.93 95.33 -26.94
CA ASN A 9 -114.39 93.99 -26.84
C ASN A 9 -112.86 93.98 -26.86
N ARG A 10 -112.25 93.23 -25.92
CA ARG A 10 -111.02 92.44 -26.11
C ARG A 10 -110.81 91.50 -24.91
N ASN A 11 -111.59 90.44 -24.84
CA ASN A 11 -111.25 89.26 -24.04
C ASN A 11 -110.11 88.52 -24.74
N GLN A 12 -108.88 88.96 -24.50
CA GLN A 12 -107.68 88.17 -24.78
C GLN A 12 -107.64 87.02 -23.78
N ILE A 13 -108.11 85.85 -24.23
CA ILE A 13 -107.93 84.59 -23.51
C ILE A 13 -106.44 84.25 -23.57
N ILE A 14 -105.80 84.34 -22.40
CA ILE A 14 -104.41 83.99 -22.17
C ILE A 14 -104.26 82.49 -22.45
N LYS A 15 -103.59 82.16 -23.57
CA LYS A 15 -103.14 80.78 -23.84
C LYS A 15 -102.19 80.34 -22.73
N PRO A 16 -102.32 79.13 -22.15
CA PRO A 16 -101.32 78.62 -21.23
C PRO A 16 -99.99 78.39 -21.99
N PRO A 17 -98.83 78.72 -21.38
CA PRO A 17 -97.55 78.50 -22.02
C PRO A 17 -97.29 76.99 -22.13
N VAL A 18 -97.35 76.49 -23.36
CA VAL A 18 -96.81 75.20 -23.81
C VAL A 18 -95.28 75.30 -23.77
N THR A 19 -94.69 75.33 -22.58
CA THR A 19 -93.25 75.10 -22.35
C THR A 19 -93.04 74.89 -20.85
N SER A 20 -93.31 73.70 -20.33
CA SER A 20 -92.58 73.29 -19.13
C SER A 20 -91.14 73.01 -19.57
N ASN A 21 -90.22 73.92 -19.27
CA ASN A 21 -88.80 73.71 -19.48
C ASN A 21 -88.39 72.31 -18.95
N PRO A 22 -87.77 71.44 -19.77
CA PRO A 22 -87.35 70.10 -19.34
C PRO A 22 -86.27 70.14 -18.24
N LYS A 23 -85.74 71.33 -17.91
CA LYS A 23 -84.71 71.56 -16.89
C LYS A 23 -85.08 71.12 -15.47
N TYR A 24 -86.35 70.86 -15.17
CA TYR A 24 -86.81 70.60 -13.81
C TYR A 24 -87.65 69.32 -13.63
N ILE A 25 -87.57 68.39 -14.57
CA ILE A 25 -88.24 67.09 -14.46
C ILE A 25 -87.26 66.12 -13.80
N LEU A 26 -87.53 65.72 -12.55
CA LEU A 26 -86.88 64.57 -11.92
C LEU A 26 -87.68 63.31 -12.26
N PRO A 27 -87.09 62.27 -12.89
CA PRO A 27 -87.78 61.01 -13.11
C PRO A 27 -87.98 60.31 -11.76
N THR A 28 -89.23 60.22 -11.32
CA THR A 28 -89.63 59.43 -10.14
C THR A 28 -89.94 58.00 -10.59
N GLU A 29 -88.91 57.23 -10.90
CA GLU A 29 -89.03 55.78 -11.11
C GLU A 29 -88.78 55.06 -9.76
N ALA A 30 -89.68 54.14 -9.39
CA ALA A 30 -89.57 53.34 -8.18
C ALA A 30 -88.32 52.42 -8.23
N TYR A 31 -87.59 52.33 -7.11
CA TYR A 31 -86.33 51.61 -7.03
C TYR A 31 -86.54 50.08 -7.02
N LEU A 32 -85.73 49.35 -7.80
CA LEU A 32 -85.44 47.95 -7.52
C LEU A 32 -84.37 47.90 -6.43
N GLU A 33 -84.74 47.41 -5.25
CA GLU A 33 -83.83 47.32 -4.12
C GLU A 33 -82.74 46.25 -4.34
N ALA A 34 -81.52 46.51 -3.86
CA ALA A 34 -80.34 45.68 -4.07
C ALA A 34 -80.46 44.26 -3.50
N HIS A 35 -81.44 44.00 -2.63
CA HIS A 35 -81.72 42.68 -2.06
C HIS A 35 -82.27 41.68 -3.10
N ASN A 36 -82.73 42.15 -4.26
CA ASN A 36 -83.32 41.31 -5.30
C ASN A 36 -82.29 40.57 -6.19
N PHE A 37 -80.99 40.91 -6.09
CA PHE A 37 -79.95 40.30 -6.93
C PHE A 37 -79.11 39.28 -6.12
N LYS A 38 -79.33 37.98 -6.36
CA LYS A 38 -78.67 36.88 -5.62
C LYS A 38 -77.24 36.53 -6.09
N ARG A 39 -76.78 37.03 -7.25
CA ARG A 39 -75.46 36.70 -7.81
C ARG A 39 -74.41 37.74 -7.44
N ALA A 40 -73.31 37.30 -6.81
CA ALA A 40 -72.23 38.16 -6.33
C ALA A 40 -71.51 38.94 -7.46
N GLU A 41 -71.39 38.34 -8.63
CA GLU A 41 -70.72 38.93 -9.81
C GLU A 41 -71.45 40.18 -10.37
N VAL A 42 -72.78 40.27 -10.20
CA VAL A 42 -73.60 41.42 -10.68
C VAL A 42 -73.78 42.48 -9.60
N LEU A 43 -73.66 42.10 -8.33
CA LEU A 43 -73.82 42.97 -7.17
C LEU A 43 -72.77 44.08 -7.12
N LEU A 44 -71.52 43.77 -7.45
CA LEU A 44 -70.41 44.72 -7.35
C LEU A 44 -70.47 45.82 -8.44
N PRO A 45 -70.69 45.48 -9.73
CA PRO A 45 -70.97 46.48 -10.77
C PRO A 45 -72.22 47.31 -10.47
N PHE A 46 -73.32 46.70 -10.00
CA PHE A 46 -74.55 47.42 -9.67
C PHE A 46 -74.36 48.39 -8.50
N LYS A 47 -73.62 48.00 -7.45
CA LYS A 47 -73.30 48.86 -6.30
C LYS A 47 -72.44 50.06 -6.73
N MET A 48 -71.49 49.84 -7.64
CA MET A 48 -70.66 50.91 -8.20
C MET A 48 -71.47 51.87 -9.09
N TYR A 49 -72.35 51.32 -9.93
CA TYR A 49 -73.28 52.10 -10.75
C TYR A 49 -74.25 52.93 -9.89
N ALA A 50 -74.86 52.33 -8.86
CA ALA A 50 -75.75 53.01 -7.94
C ALA A 50 -75.05 54.14 -7.19
N LYS A 51 -73.82 53.91 -6.69
CA LYS A 51 -72.99 54.95 -6.06
C LYS A 51 -72.63 56.09 -7.00
N LYS A 52 -72.35 55.80 -8.28
CA LYS A 52 -72.07 56.83 -9.28
C LYS A 52 -73.31 57.66 -9.56
N ARG A 53 -74.47 57.01 -9.74
CA ARG A 53 -75.75 57.69 -10.01
C ARG A 53 -76.26 58.52 -8.83
N THR A 54 -76.00 58.11 -7.58
CA THR A 54 -76.32 58.94 -6.40
C THR A 54 -75.42 60.16 -6.27
N LYS A 55 -74.12 60.02 -6.58
CA LYS A 55 -73.21 61.17 -6.71
C LYS A 55 -73.68 62.13 -7.80
N ASP A 56 -74.04 61.62 -8.97
CA ASP A 56 -74.52 62.44 -10.09
C ASP A 56 -75.84 63.16 -9.75
N ARG A 57 -76.75 62.52 -9.00
CA ARG A 57 -77.95 63.21 -8.48
C ARG A 57 -77.62 64.25 -7.42
N PHE A 58 -76.62 64.01 -6.57
CA PHE A 58 -76.21 64.95 -5.54
C PHE A 58 -75.57 66.21 -6.17
N THR A 59 -74.72 66.03 -7.18
CA THR A 59 -74.16 67.15 -7.95
C THR A 59 -75.25 67.92 -8.69
N GLN A 60 -76.22 67.23 -9.29
CA GLN A 60 -77.40 67.88 -9.89
C GLN A 60 -78.24 68.65 -8.85
N LYS A 61 -78.47 68.12 -7.64
CA LYS A 61 -79.20 68.84 -6.57
C LYS A 61 -78.45 70.06 -6.04
N LEU A 62 -77.12 70.01 -6.04
CA LEU A 62 -76.27 71.15 -5.67
C LEU A 62 -76.24 72.23 -6.77
N SER A 63 -76.35 71.84 -8.05
CA SER A 63 -76.38 72.79 -9.17
C SER A 63 -77.65 73.65 -9.26
N ILE A 64 -78.72 73.28 -8.56
CA ILE A 64 -79.98 74.05 -8.53
C ILE A 64 -79.86 75.17 -7.48
N LYS A 65 -79.96 76.42 -7.92
CA LYS A 65 -79.91 77.60 -7.05
C LYS A 65 -81.09 77.60 -6.06
N ILE A 66 -80.89 78.12 -4.85
CA ILE A 66 -81.89 78.07 -3.77
C ILE A 66 -83.23 78.71 -4.19
N HIS A 67 -83.21 79.79 -4.98
CA HIS A 67 -84.43 80.42 -5.49
C HIS A 67 -85.17 79.56 -6.54
N GLU A 68 -84.54 78.56 -7.16
CA GLU A 68 -85.20 77.75 -8.20
C GLU A 68 -85.94 76.56 -7.59
N ARG A 69 -85.57 76.14 -6.37
CA ARG A 69 -86.20 75.02 -5.66
C ARG A 69 -87.69 75.22 -5.39
N TYR A 70 -88.12 76.44 -5.03
CA TYR A 70 -89.55 76.72 -4.80
C TYR A 70 -90.36 76.66 -6.10
N LYS A 71 -89.75 76.93 -7.27
CA LYS A 71 -90.43 76.83 -8.57
C LYS A 71 -90.71 75.36 -8.93
N ILE A 72 -89.78 74.46 -8.61
CA ILE A 72 -89.96 73.01 -8.84
C ILE A 72 -91.13 72.49 -7.98
N ILE A 73 -91.14 72.82 -6.69
CA ILE A 73 -92.20 72.37 -5.75
C ILE A 73 -93.56 72.95 -6.16
N SER A 74 -93.63 74.23 -6.54
CA SER A 74 -94.91 74.84 -6.98
C SER A 74 -95.41 74.28 -8.31
N THR A 75 -94.53 73.89 -9.23
CA THR A 75 -94.94 73.22 -10.48
C THR A 75 -95.44 71.79 -10.24
N ASP A 76 -94.85 71.05 -9.30
CA ASP A 76 -95.31 69.70 -8.93
C ASP A 76 -96.70 69.76 -8.26
N LEU A 77 -96.89 70.69 -7.32
CA LEU A 77 -98.20 70.93 -6.69
C LEU A 77 -99.28 71.33 -7.71
N ARG A 78 -98.94 72.18 -8.70
CA ARG A 78 -99.88 72.55 -9.77
C ARG A 78 -100.29 71.36 -10.65
N ARG A 79 -99.37 70.43 -10.95
CA ARG A 79 -99.73 69.22 -11.73
C ARG A 79 -100.65 68.28 -10.97
N ARG A 80 -100.47 68.14 -9.66
CA ARG A 80 -101.31 67.27 -8.82
C ARG A 80 -102.74 67.80 -8.63
N LEU A 81 -102.93 69.12 -8.77
CA LEU A 81 -104.23 69.78 -8.57
C LEU A 81 -105.05 70.00 -9.86
N CYS A 82 -104.49 69.79 -11.05
CA CYS A 82 -105.23 69.96 -12.31
C CYS A 82 -106.01 68.69 -12.69
N ILE A 83 -107.32 68.70 -12.44
CA ILE A 83 -108.28 67.81 -13.11
C ILE A 83 -108.60 68.44 -14.47
N LYS A 84 -108.51 67.68 -15.57
CA LYS A 84 -108.92 68.15 -16.90
C LYS A 84 -110.42 67.93 -17.05
N ASP A 85 -111.22 68.99 -16.94
CA ASP A 85 -112.64 68.91 -17.26
C ASP A 85 -112.82 68.79 -18.78
N SER A 86 -113.55 67.75 -19.22
CA SER A 86 -113.93 67.56 -20.63
C SER A 86 -114.93 68.63 -21.06
N ILE A 87 -114.72 69.21 -22.25
CA ILE A 87 -115.55 70.24 -22.86
C ILE A 87 -116.95 69.65 -23.16
N ASN A 88 -117.93 69.98 -22.32
CA ASN A 88 -119.35 69.75 -22.62
C ASN A 88 -119.84 70.81 -23.62
N ASN A 89 -120.07 70.42 -24.88
CA ASN A 89 -120.92 71.19 -25.80
C ASN A 89 -122.37 70.69 -25.70
N ILE A 90 -123.02 70.95 -24.57
CA ILE A 90 -124.47 70.72 -24.41
C ILE A 90 -125.03 72.01 -23.81
N LEU A 91 -125.66 72.85 -24.65
CA LEU A 91 -126.22 74.14 -24.24
C LEU A 91 -127.72 74.07 -23.91
N CYS A 92 -128.45 73.03 -24.35
CA CYS A 92 -129.83 72.75 -23.94
C CYS A 92 -130.18 71.24 -24.00
N ALA A 93 -131.10 70.79 -23.15
CA ALA A 93 -131.49 69.37 -23.00
C ALA A 93 -132.17 68.72 -24.24
N THR A 94 -132.48 69.51 -25.26
CA THR A 94 -133.09 69.06 -26.53
C THR A 94 -132.08 68.54 -27.56
N ASP A 95 -130.78 68.86 -27.41
CA ASP A 95 -129.76 68.54 -28.43
C ASP A 95 -129.09 67.18 -28.24
N VAL A 96 -129.33 66.52 -27.09
CA VAL A 96 -128.73 65.21 -26.79
C VAL A 96 -129.43 64.08 -27.56
N ASP A 97 -130.71 64.24 -27.93
CA ASP A 97 -131.42 63.23 -28.72
C ASP A 97 -132.67 63.77 -29.44
N THR A 98 -132.50 64.24 -30.68
CA THR A 98 -133.62 64.73 -31.51
C THR A 98 -134.66 63.66 -31.83
N ALA A 99 -134.34 62.37 -31.67
CA ALA A 99 -135.25 61.27 -31.91
C ALA A 99 -136.15 60.97 -30.69
N PHE A 100 -135.74 61.34 -29.47
CA PHE A 100 -136.52 61.03 -28.26
C PHE A 100 -137.85 61.80 -28.22
N TYR A 101 -137.84 63.07 -28.61
CA TYR A 101 -139.06 63.90 -28.63
C TYR A 101 -139.93 63.66 -29.89
N LYS A 102 -139.33 63.21 -31.00
CA LYS A 102 -140.08 62.86 -32.23
C LYS A 102 -140.92 61.57 -32.11
N VAL A 103 -140.65 60.71 -31.13
CA VAL A 103 -141.43 59.47 -30.92
C VAL A 103 -142.72 59.72 -30.12
N VAL A 104 -142.84 60.86 -29.44
CA VAL A 104 -144.03 61.21 -28.63
C VAL A 104 -145.14 61.85 -29.49
N ASP A 105 -144.76 62.58 -30.54
CA ASP A 105 -145.70 63.22 -31.47
C ASP A 105 -146.07 62.27 -32.63
N GLY A 106 -147.07 61.40 -32.46
CA GLY A 106 -147.65 60.72 -33.63
C GLY A 106 -148.27 59.32 -33.46
N ARG A 107 -148.63 58.86 -32.26
CA ARG A 107 -149.45 57.63 -32.12
C ARG A 107 -150.79 57.91 -31.43
N PRO A 108 -151.94 57.53 -32.02
CA PRO A 108 -153.22 57.58 -31.32
C PRO A 108 -153.26 56.48 -30.26
N LEU A 109 -153.52 56.87 -29.01
CA LEU A 109 -153.76 55.95 -27.90
C LEU A 109 -155.23 55.48 -27.93
N PRO A 110 -155.55 54.19 -27.77
CA PRO A 110 -156.92 53.72 -27.64
C PRO A 110 -157.55 54.25 -26.33
N PRO A 111 -158.84 54.62 -26.30
CA PRO A 111 -159.45 55.25 -25.15
C PRO A 111 -159.75 54.18 -24.10
N ASN A 112 -158.80 53.96 -23.18
CA ASN A 112 -158.98 53.56 -21.79
C ASN A 112 -157.67 52.97 -21.22
N MET A 113 -156.79 53.80 -20.64
CA MET A 113 -156.00 53.49 -19.42
C MET A 113 -155.04 54.63 -19.02
N LEU A 114 -154.74 54.72 -17.72
CA LEU A 114 -154.01 55.80 -17.02
C LEU A 114 -152.55 55.98 -17.52
N ILE A 115 -152.32 57.04 -18.31
CA ILE A 115 -151.15 57.29 -19.18
C ILE A 115 -149.83 57.56 -18.44
N PHE A 116 -149.86 58.03 -17.19
CA PHE A 116 -148.65 58.61 -16.59
C PHE A 116 -147.66 57.61 -15.96
N LYS A 117 -148.11 56.41 -15.53
CA LYS A 117 -147.23 55.48 -14.79
C LYS A 117 -146.45 54.54 -15.71
N SER A 118 -147.09 54.00 -16.75
CA SER A 118 -146.48 53.10 -17.73
C SER A 118 -145.52 53.83 -18.68
N LEU A 119 -145.84 55.07 -19.05
CA LEU A 119 -144.99 55.89 -19.92
C LEU A 119 -143.69 56.27 -19.19
N LYS A 120 -143.76 56.62 -17.90
CA LYS A 120 -142.58 56.84 -17.04
C LYS A 120 -141.71 55.60 -16.92
N GLU A 121 -142.29 54.41 -16.75
CA GLU A 121 -141.53 53.15 -16.73
C GLU A 121 -140.89 52.83 -18.08
N SER A 122 -141.59 53.08 -19.20
CA SER A 122 -141.03 52.88 -20.54
C SER A 122 -139.85 53.82 -20.84
N ILE A 123 -139.97 55.09 -20.44
CA ILE A 123 -138.88 56.08 -20.54
C ILE A 123 -137.71 55.66 -19.66
N ASN A 124 -137.96 55.27 -18.41
CA ASN A 124 -136.90 54.80 -17.51
C ASN A 124 -136.17 53.57 -18.07
N LYS A 125 -136.89 52.60 -18.66
CA LYS A 125 -136.28 51.44 -19.33
C LYS A 125 -135.42 51.85 -20.52
N VAL A 126 -135.90 52.78 -21.36
CA VAL A 126 -135.11 53.31 -22.49
C VAL A 126 -133.86 54.05 -22.02
N VAL A 127 -133.96 54.84 -20.95
CA VAL A 127 -132.83 55.54 -20.34
C VAL A 127 -131.83 54.54 -19.72
N GLN A 128 -132.30 53.50 -19.02
CA GLN A 128 -131.45 52.43 -18.48
C GLN A 128 -130.70 51.70 -19.59
N VAL A 129 -131.38 51.30 -20.67
CA VAL A 129 -130.74 50.65 -21.83
C VAL A 129 -129.70 51.57 -22.48
N LYS A 130 -130.00 52.86 -22.65
CA LYS A 130 -129.02 53.83 -23.18
C LYS A 130 -127.84 54.06 -22.25
N HIS A 131 -128.07 54.07 -20.94
CA HIS A 131 -127.01 54.15 -19.94
C HIS A 131 -126.11 52.90 -19.97
N GLU A 132 -126.68 51.71 -20.07
CA GLU A 132 -125.95 50.46 -20.26
C GLU A 132 -125.14 50.47 -21.56
N ILE A 133 -125.73 50.93 -22.66
CA ILE A 133 -125.02 51.12 -23.93
C ILE A 133 -123.85 52.12 -23.76
N GLY A 134 -124.05 53.21 -23.02
CA GLY A 134 -123.00 54.18 -22.69
C GLY A 134 -121.86 53.53 -21.92
N ILE A 135 -122.16 52.82 -20.82
CA ILE A 135 -121.17 52.08 -20.02
C ILE A 135 -120.41 51.08 -20.90
N LYS A 136 -121.12 50.32 -21.75
CA LYS A 136 -120.48 49.34 -22.65
C LYS A 136 -119.59 50.03 -23.68
N LYS A 137 -119.99 51.18 -24.24
CA LYS A 137 -119.16 51.98 -25.15
C LYS A 137 -117.92 52.51 -24.45
N ASP A 138 -118.03 52.98 -23.21
CA ASP A 138 -116.89 53.45 -22.41
C ASP A 138 -115.94 52.29 -22.08
N CYS A 139 -116.46 51.10 -21.76
CA CYS A 139 -115.65 49.89 -21.59
C CYS A 139 -114.91 49.53 -22.89
N VAL A 140 -115.58 49.57 -24.04
CA VAL A 140 -114.97 49.34 -25.35
C VAL A 140 -113.88 50.37 -25.63
N LEU A 141 -114.15 51.65 -25.36
CA LEU A 141 -113.16 52.72 -25.51
C LEU A 141 -111.94 52.49 -24.62
N ASN A 142 -112.14 52.12 -23.36
CA ASN A 142 -111.07 51.82 -22.42
C ASN A 142 -110.22 50.61 -22.87
N ILE A 143 -110.87 49.57 -23.39
CA ILE A 143 -110.17 48.42 -23.98
C ILE A 143 -109.35 48.86 -25.21
N CYS A 144 -109.92 49.68 -26.10
CA CYS A 144 -109.19 50.21 -27.26
C CYS A 144 -107.99 51.07 -26.84
N THR A 145 -108.14 51.94 -25.85
CA THR A 145 -107.03 52.76 -25.35
C THR A 145 -105.96 51.91 -24.67
N ASN A 146 -106.35 50.89 -23.90
CA ASN A 146 -105.39 49.97 -23.27
C ASN A 146 -104.66 49.14 -24.32
N HIS A 147 -105.36 48.67 -25.35
CA HIS A 147 -104.75 47.95 -26.47
C HIS A 147 -103.73 48.82 -27.22
N GLN A 148 -104.05 50.09 -27.48
CA GLN A 148 -103.09 51.03 -28.07
C GLN A 148 -101.87 51.22 -27.18
N ASN A 149 -102.07 51.43 -25.88
CA ASN A 149 -100.97 51.55 -24.92
C ASN A 149 -100.10 50.28 -24.85
N GLU A 150 -100.70 49.09 -24.87
CA GLU A 150 -99.99 47.81 -24.91
C GLU A 150 -99.19 47.65 -26.20
N MET A 151 -99.75 48.04 -27.34
CA MET A 151 -99.05 48.03 -28.63
C MET A 151 -97.88 49.01 -28.64
N ASP A 152 -98.05 50.21 -28.08
CA ASP A 152 -96.96 51.18 -27.94
C ASP A 152 -95.83 50.64 -27.05
N ILE A 153 -96.18 49.99 -25.93
CA ILE A 153 -95.21 49.34 -25.03
C ILE A 153 -94.50 48.19 -25.74
N TYR A 154 -95.24 47.38 -26.51
CA TYR A 154 -94.70 46.28 -27.30
C TYR A 154 -93.72 46.79 -28.36
N ASP A 155 -94.09 47.81 -29.12
CA ASP A 155 -93.25 48.40 -30.16
C ASP A 155 -91.98 49.03 -29.57
N MET A 156 -92.10 49.71 -28.43
CA MET A 156 -90.94 50.22 -27.70
C MET A 156 -90.02 49.10 -27.22
N SER A 157 -90.57 47.99 -26.75
CA SER A 157 -89.80 46.82 -26.31
C SER A 157 -89.11 46.13 -27.50
N ARG A 158 -89.80 46.02 -28.64
CA ARG A 158 -89.25 45.48 -29.89
C ARG A 158 -88.11 46.34 -30.42
N LYS A 159 -88.25 47.67 -30.39
CA LYS A 159 -87.17 48.60 -30.75
C LYS A 159 -85.94 48.41 -29.86
N ARG A 160 -86.13 48.33 -28.54
CA ARG A 160 -85.04 48.07 -27.57
C ARG A 160 -84.35 46.73 -27.83
N LEU A 161 -85.11 45.66 -28.10
CA LEU A 161 -84.52 44.37 -28.45
C LEU A 161 -83.70 44.46 -29.76
N SER A 162 -84.23 45.14 -30.78
CA SER A 162 -83.47 45.35 -32.02
C SER A 162 -82.18 46.15 -31.78
N GLU A 163 -82.21 47.17 -30.94
CA GLU A 163 -81.01 47.92 -30.55
C GLU A 163 -80.02 47.06 -29.78
N GLN A 164 -80.48 46.24 -28.84
CA GLN A 164 -79.62 45.31 -28.10
C GLN A 164 -78.95 44.27 -28.99
N VAL A 165 -79.68 43.71 -29.97
CA VAL A 165 -79.12 42.81 -30.97
C VAL A 165 -78.02 43.52 -31.76
N LYS A 166 -78.26 44.76 -32.21
CA LYS A 166 -77.22 45.55 -32.90
C LYS A 166 -76.00 45.80 -32.03
N TYR A 167 -76.18 46.14 -30.75
CA TYR A 167 -75.05 46.32 -29.82
C TYR A 167 -74.29 45.01 -29.60
N PHE A 168 -74.98 43.88 -29.57
CA PHE A 168 -74.36 42.58 -29.42
C PHE A 168 -73.57 42.18 -30.68
N ASP A 169 -74.09 42.46 -31.87
CA ASP A 169 -73.36 42.24 -33.13
C ASP A 169 -72.11 43.14 -33.22
N ILE A 170 -72.22 44.40 -32.79
CA ILE A 170 -71.08 45.31 -32.68
C ILE A 170 -70.06 44.79 -31.65
N PHE A 171 -70.52 44.24 -30.52
CA PHE A 171 -69.63 43.67 -29.53
C PHE A 171 -68.89 42.43 -30.07
N ILE A 172 -69.60 41.51 -30.74
CA ILE A 172 -69.01 40.32 -31.35
C ILE A 172 -67.97 40.71 -32.40
N SER A 173 -68.29 41.67 -33.28
CA SER A 173 -67.34 42.11 -34.31
C SER A 173 -66.09 42.74 -33.70
N GLN A 174 -66.22 43.58 -32.67
CA GLN A 174 -65.08 44.16 -31.95
C GLN A 174 -64.24 43.10 -31.24
N ASP A 175 -64.86 42.10 -30.62
CA ASP A 175 -64.15 41.03 -29.94
C ASP A 175 -63.42 40.12 -30.94
N TYR A 176 -64.06 39.82 -32.07
CA TYR A 176 -63.45 39.11 -33.19
C TYR A 176 -62.24 39.87 -33.75
N GLU A 177 -62.36 41.18 -33.96
CA GLU A 177 -61.25 42.02 -34.41
C GLU A 177 -60.08 42.03 -33.42
N LYS A 178 -60.35 42.11 -32.11
CA LYS A 178 -59.31 42.04 -31.06
C LYS A 178 -58.64 40.68 -31.01
N SER A 179 -59.42 39.60 -31.14
CA SER A 179 -58.91 38.23 -31.17
C SER A 179 -58.06 38.02 -32.42
N MET A 180 -58.51 38.47 -33.59
CA MET A 180 -57.77 38.40 -34.84
C MET A 180 -56.47 39.21 -34.78
N ALA A 181 -56.51 40.44 -34.25
CA ALA A 181 -55.31 41.25 -34.06
C ALA A 181 -54.31 40.58 -33.10
N SER A 182 -54.80 39.86 -32.09
CA SER A 182 -53.97 39.08 -31.18
C SER A 182 -53.37 37.87 -31.90
N LEU A 183 -54.16 37.14 -32.70
CA LEU A 183 -53.72 35.99 -33.49
C LEU A 183 -52.64 36.39 -34.50
N ILE A 184 -52.81 37.50 -35.21
CA ILE A 184 -51.79 38.05 -36.12
C ILE A 184 -50.50 38.39 -35.37
N LYS A 185 -50.59 38.94 -34.15
CA LYS A 185 -49.40 39.20 -33.32
C LYS A 185 -48.71 37.89 -32.91
N TRP A 186 -49.49 36.87 -32.55
CA TRP A 186 -48.98 35.54 -32.24
C TRP A 186 -48.28 34.90 -33.44
N ASP A 187 -48.88 34.94 -34.63
CA ASP A 187 -48.28 34.41 -35.85
C ASP A 187 -46.98 35.13 -36.21
N LYS A 188 -46.94 36.46 -36.09
CA LYS A 188 -45.71 37.25 -36.28
C LYS A 188 -44.64 36.88 -35.27
N LEU A 189 -45.00 36.65 -34.01
CA LEU A 189 -44.06 36.24 -32.96
C LEU A 189 -43.54 34.82 -33.22
N LYS A 190 -44.43 33.90 -33.59
CA LYS A 190 -44.10 32.53 -33.98
C LYS A 190 -43.11 32.52 -35.14
N CYS A 191 -43.36 33.26 -36.20
CA CYS A 191 -42.44 33.37 -37.34
C CYS A 191 -41.04 33.87 -36.92
N LYS A 192 -40.96 34.84 -35.99
CA LYS A 192 -39.67 35.34 -35.47
C LYS A 192 -38.96 34.31 -34.59
N VAL A 193 -39.71 33.54 -33.81
CA VAL A 193 -39.15 32.46 -32.99
C VAL A 193 -38.62 31.36 -33.90
N ASP A 194 -39.41 30.94 -34.89
CA ASP A 194 -39.01 29.94 -35.87
C ASP A 194 -37.76 30.37 -36.64
N SER A 195 -37.67 31.64 -37.07
CA SER A 195 -36.46 32.16 -37.72
C SER A 195 -35.24 32.08 -36.79
N LYS A 196 -35.39 32.42 -35.51
CA LYS A 196 -34.28 32.30 -34.54
C LYS A 196 -33.92 30.86 -34.20
N ILE A 197 -34.88 29.95 -34.18
CA ILE A 197 -34.61 28.52 -34.03
C ILE A 197 -33.78 28.02 -35.22
N THR A 198 -34.14 28.39 -36.45
CA THR A 198 -33.35 27.99 -37.64
C THR A 198 -31.94 28.58 -37.63
N GLU A 199 -31.76 29.83 -37.21
CA GLU A 199 -30.43 30.43 -37.04
C GLU A 199 -29.59 29.65 -36.01
N LEU A 200 -30.17 29.31 -34.85
CA LEU A 200 -29.49 28.53 -33.82
C LEU A 200 -29.15 27.11 -34.28
N GLN A 201 -30.04 26.47 -35.04
CA GLN A 201 -29.78 25.16 -35.64
C GLN A 201 -28.63 25.23 -36.64
N ASN A 202 -28.59 26.24 -37.50
CA ASN A 202 -27.50 26.45 -38.44
C ASN A 202 -26.17 26.67 -37.71
N LEU A 203 -26.14 27.52 -36.68
CA LEU A 203 -24.95 27.74 -35.86
C LEU A 203 -24.49 26.46 -35.13
N ALA A 204 -25.42 25.65 -34.63
CA ALA A 204 -25.10 24.37 -34.00
C ALA A 204 -24.50 23.37 -35.00
N LEU A 205 -25.02 23.32 -36.23
CA LEU A 205 -24.46 22.52 -37.32
C LEU A 205 -23.06 23.00 -37.71
N GLU A 206 -22.86 24.30 -37.89
CA GLU A 206 -21.54 24.89 -38.14
C GLU A 206 -20.55 24.53 -37.04
N GLN A 207 -20.94 24.70 -35.77
CA GLN A 207 -20.11 24.33 -34.63
C GLN A 207 -19.77 22.84 -34.65
N PHE A 208 -20.75 21.97 -34.95
CA PHE A 208 -20.53 20.53 -35.03
C PHE A 208 -19.54 20.16 -36.15
N THR A 209 -19.70 20.75 -37.35
CA THR A 209 -18.79 20.50 -38.48
C THR A 209 -17.37 20.99 -38.20
N LEU A 210 -17.21 22.13 -37.52
CA LEU A 210 -15.91 22.62 -37.09
C LEU A 210 -15.28 21.69 -36.05
N LYS A 211 -16.06 21.23 -35.06
CA LYS A 211 -15.59 20.28 -34.04
C LYS A 211 -15.16 18.95 -34.67
N SER A 212 -15.96 18.38 -35.56
CA SER A 212 -15.63 17.12 -36.23
C SER A 212 -14.39 17.25 -37.10
N ARG A 213 -14.26 18.35 -37.86
CA ARG A 213 -13.06 18.63 -38.65
C ARG A 213 -11.82 18.79 -37.77
N LEU A 214 -11.94 19.45 -36.62
CA LEU A 214 -10.83 19.63 -35.68
C LEU A 214 -10.37 18.30 -35.08
N ILE A 215 -11.31 17.43 -34.68
CA ILE A 215 -10.99 16.07 -34.20
C ILE A 215 -10.31 15.26 -35.32
N GLY A 216 -10.82 15.33 -36.55
CA GLY A 216 -10.20 14.65 -37.69
C GLY A 216 -8.78 15.14 -37.97
N LEU A 217 -8.52 16.45 -37.85
CA LEU A 217 -7.18 17.03 -38.00
C LEU A 217 -6.25 16.63 -36.86
N GLU A 218 -6.74 16.56 -35.62
CA GLU A 218 -5.93 16.10 -34.48
C GLU A 218 -5.53 14.63 -34.65
N TYR A 219 -6.46 13.78 -35.08
CA TYR A 219 -6.16 12.39 -35.40
C TYR A 219 -5.11 12.26 -36.51
N GLN A 220 -5.28 13.01 -37.61
CA GLN A 220 -4.29 13.01 -38.70
C GLN A 220 -2.92 13.52 -38.24
N TYR A 221 -2.88 14.57 -37.42
CA TYR A 221 -1.66 15.14 -36.88
C TYR A 221 -0.96 14.17 -35.93
N SER A 222 -1.69 13.53 -35.02
CA SER A 222 -1.13 12.53 -34.11
C SER A 222 -0.57 11.32 -34.88
N LEU A 223 -1.26 10.88 -35.94
CA LEU A 223 -0.76 9.83 -36.82
C LEU A 223 0.53 10.25 -37.54
N GLN A 224 0.59 11.49 -38.04
CA GLN A 224 1.80 12.04 -38.66
C GLN A 224 2.96 12.15 -37.66
N GLN A 225 2.70 12.52 -36.41
CA GLN A 225 3.72 12.51 -35.36
C GLN A 225 4.25 11.10 -35.11
N LYS A 226 3.40 10.08 -35.07
CA LYS A 226 3.81 8.67 -34.93
C LYS A 226 4.73 8.25 -36.07
N TYR A 227 4.38 8.57 -37.32
CA TYR A 227 5.25 8.31 -38.47
C TYR A 227 6.54 9.10 -38.41
N GLY A 228 6.51 10.37 -37.99
CA GLY A 228 7.70 11.19 -37.78
C GLY A 228 8.65 10.59 -36.74
N ARG A 229 8.13 10.08 -35.62
CA ARG A 229 8.90 9.36 -34.60
C ARG A 229 9.55 8.11 -35.17
N PHE A 230 8.77 7.27 -35.86
CA PHE A 230 9.27 6.06 -36.49
C PHE A 230 10.43 6.35 -37.47
N LEU A 231 10.24 7.33 -38.36
CA LEU A 231 11.27 7.75 -39.32
C LEU A 231 12.52 8.32 -38.62
N TYR A 232 12.34 9.05 -37.52
CA TYR A 232 13.46 9.54 -36.72
C TYR A 232 14.28 8.39 -36.11
N TYR A 233 13.63 7.38 -35.52
CA TYR A 233 14.35 6.22 -34.94
C TYR A 233 15.06 5.36 -35.98
N LEU A 234 14.50 5.24 -37.19
CA LEU A 234 15.16 4.55 -38.30
C LEU A 234 16.38 5.31 -38.84
N SER A 235 16.45 6.63 -38.63
CA SER A 235 17.56 7.44 -39.13
C SER A 235 18.89 7.15 -38.39
N PRO A 236 20.03 7.26 -39.09
CA PRO A 236 21.34 7.00 -38.48
C PRO A 236 21.61 7.85 -37.23
N PRO A 237 22.31 7.30 -36.21
CA PRO A 237 22.56 8.00 -34.95
C PRO A 237 23.32 9.33 -35.14
N ASN A 238 24.23 9.38 -36.12
CA ASN A 238 24.99 10.61 -36.43
C ASN A 238 24.08 11.73 -36.93
N TRP A 239 23.06 11.41 -37.72
CA TRP A 239 22.09 12.39 -38.24
C TRP A 239 21.13 12.84 -37.14
N ARG A 240 20.74 11.93 -36.24
CA ARG A 240 19.93 12.26 -35.06
C ARG A 240 20.61 13.26 -34.13
N LEU A 241 21.92 13.12 -33.92
CA LEU A 241 22.69 14.04 -33.08
C LEU A 241 22.68 15.47 -33.62
N SER A 242 22.76 15.66 -34.94
CA SER A 242 22.71 16.97 -35.57
C SER A 242 21.32 17.62 -35.55
N ASN A 243 20.25 16.82 -35.51
CA ASN A 243 18.85 17.29 -35.58
C ASN A 243 18.08 17.06 -34.26
N ARG A 244 18.79 17.14 -33.14
CA ARG A 244 18.23 16.86 -31.81
C ARG A 244 17.13 17.84 -31.39
N ASP A 245 17.17 19.06 -31.90
CA ASP A 245 16.18 20.10 -31.61
C ASP A 245 14.78 19.70 -32.08
N PHE A 246 14.68 18.97 -33.21
CA PHE A 246 13.42 18.40 -33.69
C PHE A 246 12.89 17.29 -32.76
N ALA A 247 13.78 16.48 -32.20
CA ALA A 247 13.41 15.41 -31.28
C ALA A 247 12.92 15.92 -29.93
N ARG A 248 13.48 17.05 -29.46
CA ARG A 248 13.04 17.73 -28.24
C ARG A 248 11.70 18.43 -28.41
N SER A 249 11.47 19.08 -29.56
CA SER A 249 10.23 19.83 -29.80
C SER A 249 9.00 18.96 -30.04
N VAL A 250 9.18 17.75 -30.59
CA VAL A 250 8.09 16.80 -30.84
C VAL A 250 7.92 15.81 -29.68
N GLU A 251 8.57 16.09 -28.53
CA GLU A 251 8.59 15.22 -27.33
C GLU A 251 9.01 13.77 -27.63
N ILE A 252 9.81 13.56 -28.69
CA ILE A 252 10.21 12.23 -29.16
C ILE A 252 11.15 11.56 -28.15
N GLU A 253 12.03 12.36 -27.52
CA GLU A 253 12.96 11.85 -26.50
C GLU A 253 12.26 11.53 -25.17
N ALA A 254 11.15 12.20 -24.83
CA ALA A 254 10.52 12.10 -23.51
C ALA A 254 9.45 11.00 -23.40
N LYS A 255 8.76 10.66 -24.50
CA LYS A 255 7.63 9.72 -24.50
C LYS A 255 7.94 8.31 -25.01
N GLY A 256 9.20 8.02 -25.33
CA GLY A 256 9.60 6.70 -25.85
C GLY A 256 8.80 6.28 -27.11
N PHE A 257 8.82 4.98 -27.41
CA PHE A 257 8.02 4.36 -28.47
C PHE A 257 6.69 3.83 -27.89
N ASP A 258 6.23 4.38 -26.77
CA ASP A 258 5.01 3.92 -26.12
C ASP A 258 3.80 4.42 -26.92
N PHE A 259 3.02 3.45 -27.42
CA PHE A 259 1.90 3.66 -28.35
C PHE A 259 0.60 4.14 -27.68
N ILE A 260 0.66 4.59 -26.43
CA ILE A 260 -0.48 4.78 -25.52
C ILE A 260 -0.06 5.99 -24.64
N ASP A 261 -0.75 7.12 -24.54
CA ASP A 261 -2.15 7.29 -24.15
C ASP A 261 -2.81 8.44 -24.94
N THR A 262 -3.73 8.10 -25.84
CA THR A 262 -4.98 8.88 -25.88
C THR A 262 -5.71 8.48 -24.61
N ASN A 263 -5.63 9.29 -23.54
CA ASN A 263 -6.54 9.10 -22.43
C ASN A 263 -7.95 9.07 -23.02
N GLU A 264 -8.71 8.01 -22.74
CA GLU A 264 -10.09 7.85 -23.23
C GLU A 264 -11.03 8.98 -22.74
N GLU A 265 -10.51 9.90 -21.93
CA GLU A 265 -11.16 11.08 -21.34
C GLU A 265 -10.66 12.43 -21.91
N ASP A 266 -10.02 12.47 -23.08
CA ASP A 266 -9.67 13.73 -23.73
C ASP A 266 -10.96 14.45 -24.19
N THR A 267 -11.51 15.28 -23.30
CA THR A 267 -12.64 16.16 -23.61
C THR A 267 -12.24 17.10 -24.76
N PHE A 268 -13.17 17.47 -25.65
CA PHE A 268 -12.89 18.36 -26.80
C PHE A 268 -12.11 19.64 -26.42
N THR A 269 -12.31 20.17 -25.21
CA THR A 269 -11.57 21.32 -24.67
C THR A 269 -10.08 21.04 -24.53
N VAL A 270 -9.70 19.86 -24.03
CA VAL A 270 -8.30 19.42 -23.89
C VAL A 270 -7.65 19.25 -25.26
N ILE A 271 -8.37 18.65 -26.21
CA ILE A 271 -7.93 18.49 -27.61
C ILE A 271 -7.70 19.87 -28.25
N PHE A 272 -8.63 20.80 -28.02
CA PHE A 272 -8.54 22.16 -28.55
C PHE A 272 -7.36 22.93 -27.96
N GLU A 273 -7.13 22.85 -26.65
CA GLU A 273 -5.99 23.50 -25.99
C GLU A 273 -4.65 22.91 -26.44
N ARG A 274 -4.58 21.58 -26.62
CA ARG A 274 -3.41 20.89 -27.15
C ARG A 274 -3.07 21.38 -28.57
N LEU A 275 -4.05 21.36 -29.48
CA LEU A 275 -3.87 21.87 -30.84
C LEU A 275 -3.55 23.36 -30.87
N ARG A 276 -4.15 24.15 -29.99
CA ARG A 276 -3.84 25.57 -29.84
C ARG A 276 -2.36 25.77 -29.47
N ASN A 277 -1.87 25.05 -28.46
CA ASN A 277 -0.48 25.14 -28.04
C ASN A 277 0.50 24.70 -29.14
N ILE A 278 0.13 23.71 -29.95
CA ILE A 278 0.92 23.26 -31.10
C ILE A 278 0.95 24.32 -32.21
N CYS A 279 -0.21 24.89 -32.57
CA CYS A 279 -0.31 25.88 -33.64
C CYS A 279 0.35 27.22 -33.31
N TYR A 280 0.31 27.65 -32.04
CA TYR A 280 0.97 28.87 -31.56
C TYR A 280 2.42 28.62 -31.09
N GLY A 281 2.86 27.36 -31.01
CA GLY A 281 4.24 27.00 -30.73
C GLY A 281 5.19 27.30 -31.90
N VAL A 282 6.50 27.22 -31.65
CA VAL A 282 7.53 27.38 -32.68
C VAL A 282 7.38 26.25 -33.71
N GLN A 283 6.97 26.59 -34.93
CA GLN A 283 6.87 25.65 -36.04
C GLN A 283 8.27 25.17 -36.43
N ILE A 284 8.67 24.02 -35.92
CA ILE A 284 9.92 23.39 -36.32
C ILE A 284 9.63 22.54 -37.55
N LYS A 285 10.28 22.90 -38.67
CA LYS A 285 10.17 22.16 -39.92
C LYS A 285 10.59 20.70 -39.69
N PRO A 286 9.78 19.71 -40.08
CA PRO A 286 10.16 18.32 -39.94
C PRO A 286 11.41 18.04 -40.78
N ALA A 287 12.53 17.78 -40.11
CA ALA A 287 13.72 17.27 -40.75
C ALA A 287 13.51 15.79 -41.01
N LEU A 288 13.48 15.38 -42.27
CA LEU A 288 13.33 13.97 -42.66
C LEU A 288 14.63 13.50 -43.30
N TYR A 289 15.14 12.37 -42.83
CA TYR A 289 16.29 11.72 -43.46
C TYR A 289 15.89 11.01 -44.76
N PHE A 290 14.71 10.38 -44.77
CA PHE A 290 14.18 9.66 -45.93
C PHE A 290 13.26 10.57 -46.74
N SER A 291 13.59 10.79 -48.01
CA SER A 291 12.76 11.58 -48.94
C SER A 291 11.85 10.69 -49.79
N HIS A 292 12.28 9.46 -50.08
CA HIS A 292 11.50 8.52 -50.88
C HIS A 292 11.18 7.23 -50.10
N PRO A 293 9.98 6.65 -50.27
CA PRO A 293 9.60 5.40 -49.59
C PRO A 293 10.47 4.21 -50.02
N LYS A 294 11.06 4.26 -51.22
CA LYS A 294 12.01 3.24 -51.71
C LYS A 294 13.25 3.13 -50.81
N ASP A 295 13.69 4.24 -50.22
CA ASP A 295 14.87 4.25 -49.34
C ASP A 295 14.61 3.46 -48.07
N LEU A 296 13.36 3.47 -47.59
CA LEU A 296 12.91 2.75 -46.41
C LEU A 296 12.80 1.25 -46.67
N ILE A 297 12.28 0.86 -47.84
CA ILE A 297 12.26 -0.55 -48.28
C ILE A 297 13.68 -1.08 -48.42
N ASN A 298 14.58 -0.33 -49.08
CA ASN A 298 15.98 -0.70 -49.21
C ASN A 298 16.68 -0.82 -47.85
N PHE A 299 16.34 0.06 -46.89
CA PHE A 299 16.84 -0.04 -45.52
C PHE A 299 16.34 -1.31 -44.81
N PHE A 300 15.07 -1.67 -45.00
CA PHE A 300 14.54 -2.94 -44.46
C PHE A 300 15.17 -4.16 -45.10
N ASP A 301 15.34 -4.18 -46.42
CA ASP A 301 16.03 -5.27 -47.12
C ASP A 301 17.48 -5.39 -46.64
N PHE A 302 18.13 -4.25 -46.35
CA PHE A 302 19.47 -4.24 -45.78
C PHE A 302 19.48 -4.77 -44.34
N MET A 303 18.53 -4.35 -43.50
CA MET A 303 18.38 -4.85 -42.14
C MET A 303 18.08 -6.34 -42.12
N GLU A 304 17.24 -6.84 -43.03
CA GLU A 304 16.95 -8.27 -43.18
C GLU A 304 18.22 -9.04 -43.57
N LYS A 305 18.99 -8.54 -44.55
CA LYS A 305 20.29 -9.14 -44.91
C LYS A 305 21.28 -9.13 -43.75
N GLN A 306 21.33 -8.04 -42.96
CA GLN A 306 22.17 -7.97 -41.76
C GLN A 306 21.73 -8.99 -40.71
N GLN A 307 20.42 -9.08 -40.43
CA GLN A 307 19.86 -10.05 -39.50
C GLN A 307 20.12 -11.48 -39.95
N LEU A 308 19.97 -11.77 -41.24
CA LEU A 308 20.32 -13.07 -41.83
C LEU A 308 21.81 -13.37 -41.63
N HIS A 309 22.68 -12.40 -41.91
CA HIS A 309 24.12 -12.56 -41.68
C HIS A 309 24.43 -12.83 -40.20
N TYR A 310 23.86 -12.06 -39.27
CA TYR A 310 24.00 -12.32 -37.83
C TYR A 310 23.50 -13.71 -37.44
N TYR A 311 22.36 -14.13 -37.97
CA TYR A 311 21.80 -15.45 -37.73
C TYR A 311 22.71 -16.56 -38.26
N THR A 312 23.29 -16.39 -39.45
CA THR A 312 24.30 -17.30 -40.00
C THR A 312 25.54 -17.39 -39.10
N HIS A 313 26.06 -16.26 -38.60
CA HIS A 313 27.17 -16.25 -37.64
C HIS A 313 26.81 -16.97 -36.34
N VAL A 314 25.64 -16.69 -35.78
CA VAL A 314 25.16 -17.38 -34.58
C VAL A 314 25.04 -18.88 -34.83
N ASN A 315 24.50 -19.30 -35.97
CA ASN A 315 24.40 -20.70 -36.34
C ASN A 315 25.75 -21.38 -36.50
N HIS A 316 26.74 -20.72 -37.11
CA HIS A 316 28.11 -21.24 -37.20
C HIS A 316 28.79 -21.31 -35.82
N LEU A 317 28.57 -20.33 -34.94
CA LEU A 317 29.16 -20.29 -33.60
C LEU A 317 28.48 -21.24 -32.60
N THR A 318 27.21 -21.57 -32.82
CA THR A 318 26.42 -22.45 -31.95
C THR A 318 27.08 -23.83 -31.70
N PRO A 319 27.54 -24.59 -32.71
CA PRO A 319 28.22 -25.87 -32.48
C PRO A 319 29.52 -25.69 -31.67
N TYR A 320 30.33 -24.66 -31.97
CA TYR A 320 31.54 -24.38 -31.20
C TYR A 320 31.22 -24.02 -29.75
N SER A 321 30.16 -23.24 -29.50
CA SER A 321 29.69 -22.94 -28.15
C SER A 321 29.23 -24.22 -27.42
N LYS A 322 28.55 -25.14 -28.10
CA LYS A 322 28.16 -26.44 -27.53
C LYS A 322 29.39 -27.30 -27.20
N ILE A 323 30.36 -27.39 -28.11
CA ILE A 323 31.62 -28.11 -27.90
C ILE A 323 32.37 -27.50 -26.71
N LEU A 324 32.53 -26.17 -26.67
CA LEU A 324 33.19 -25.46 -25.57
C LEU A 324 32.49 -25.73 -24.23
N LYS A 325 31.15 -25.63 -24.20
CA LYS A 325 30.36 -25.94 -22.99
C LYS A 325 30.57 -27.40 -22.55
N SER A 326 30.61 -28.35 -23.47
CA SER A 326 30.88 -29.76 -23.15
C SER A 326 32.32 -29.97 -22.66
N GLY A 327 33.31 -29.32 -23.27
CA GLY A 327 34.71 -29.37 -22.84
C GLY A 327 34.93 -28.76 -21.46
N ILE A 328 34.26 -27.64 -21.15
CA ILE A 328 34.27 -27.04 -19.80
C ILE A 328 33.67 -28.01 -18.78
N LYS A 329 32.58 -28.71 -19.09
CA LYS A 329 31.99 -29.71 -18.20
C LYS A 329 32.96 -30.88 -17.96
N TYR A 330 33.56 -31.41 -19.02
CA TYR A 330 34.54 -32.48 -18.93
C TYR A 330 35.77 -32.07 -18.11
N LEU A 331 36.33 -30.89 -18.34
CA LEU A 331 37.45 -30.37 -17.54
C LEU A 331 37.09 -30.22 -16.07
N LYS A 332 35.89 -29.72 -15.75
CA LYS A 332 35.42 -29.64 -14.36
C LYS A 332 35.35 -31.02 -13.71
N GLU A 333 34.83 -32.02 -14.42
CA GLU A 333 34.76 -33.39 -13.92
C GLU A 333 36.15 -34.01 -13.73
N SER A 334 37.07 -33.81 -14.68
CA SER A 334 38.46 -34.27 -14.59
C SER A 334 39.20 -33.63 -13.41
N VAL A 335 39.08 -32.31 -13.21
CA VAL A 335 39.68 -31.62 -12.05
C VAL A 335 39.10 -32.13 -10.73
N LEU A 336 37.79 -32.40 -10.67
CA LEU A 336 37.17 -33.00 -9.48
C LEU A 336 37.69 -34.42 -9.21
N GLN A 337 37.94 -35.22 -10.26
CA GLN A 337 38.53 -36.55 -10.12
C GLN A 337 39.98 -36.47 -9.64
N GLU A 338 40.81 -35.60 -10.22
CA GLU A 338 42.18 -35.40 -9.79
C GLU A 338 42.25 -34.90 -8.34
N SER A 339 41.39 -33.95 -7.95
CA SER A 339 41.29 -33.50 -6.57
C SER A 339 40.91 -34.64 -5.60
N LYS A 340 40.00 -35.54 -6.00
CA LYS A 340 39.70 -36.75 -5.22
C LYS A 340 40.91 -37.67 -5.10
N VAL A 341 41.66 -37.90 -6.18
CA VAL A 341 42.89 -38.71 -6.14
C VAL A 341 43.91 -38.09 -5.19
N VAL A 342 44.17 -36.78 -5.31
CA VAL A 342 45.12 -36.06 -4.44
C VAL A 342 44.69 -36.15 -2.97
N THR A 343 43.41 -35.90 -2.66
CA THR A 343 42.91 -36.00 -1.28
C THR A 343 43.01 -37.43 -0.73
N THR A 344 42.76 -38.46 -1.55
CA THR A 344 42.99 -39.85 -1.12
C THR A 344 44.48 -40.16 -0.90
N SER A 345 45.39 -39.62 -1.71
CA SER A 345 46.83 -39.78 -1.47
C SER A 345 47.29 -39.07 -0.20
N ILE A 346 46.77 -37.86 0.07
CA ILE A 346 47.08 -37.12 1.30
C ILE A 346 46.63 -37.92 2.52
N LYS A 347 45.41 -38.47 2.50
CA LYS A 347 44.92 -39.33 3.59
C LYS A 347 45.80 -40.55 3.81
N ARG A 348 46.18 -41.26 2.74
CA ARG A 348 47.11 -42.39 2.83
C ARG A 348 48.46 -41.99 3.44
N PHE A 349 49.00 -40.83 3.08
CA PHE A 349 50.25 -40.34 3.67
C PHE A 349 50.08 -39.94 5.14
N GLN A 350 48.95 -39.36 5.52
CA GLN A 350 48.63 -39.09 6.93
C GLN A 350 48.58 -40.38 7.73
N ASP A 351 47.89 -41.41 7.24
CA ASP A 351 47.80 -42.72 7.89
C ASP A 351 49.17 -43.40 8.02
N LEU A 352 50.01 -43.29 6.97
CA LEU A 352 51.39 -43.81 7.02
C LEU A 352 52.25 -43.04 8.02
N LEU A 353 52.05 -41.72 8.12
CA LEU A 353 52.81 -40.86 9.02
C LEU A 353 52.43 -41.17 10.47
N THR A 354 51.14 -41.26 10.81
CA THR A 354 50.68 -41.64 12.15
C THR A 354 51.20 -43.03 12.53
N PHE A 355 51.11 -44.02 11.63
CA PHE A 355 51.69 -45.34 11.85
C PHE A 355 53.20 -45.30 12.09
N SER A 356 53.92 -44.46 11.34
CA SER A 356 55.37 -44.30 11.52
C SER A 356 55.73 -43.62 12.84
N GLU A 357 54.95 -42.65 13.29
CA GLU A 357 55.12 -41.96 14.57
C GLU A 357 54.87 -42.92 15.74
N GLU A 358 53.78 -43.67 15.71
CA GLU A 358 53.48 -44.73 16.69
C GLU A 358 54.60 -45.77 16.74
N ARG A 359 55.08 -46.21 15.57
CA ARG A 359 56.22 -47.14 15.48
C ARG A 359 57.49 -46.54 16.06
N CYS A 360 57.78 -45.27 15.79
CA CYS A 360 58.93 -44.57 16.36
C CYS A 360 58.82 -44.46 17.88
N LEU A 361 57.64 -44.14 18.43
CA LEU A 361 57.39 -44.12 19.87
C LEU A 361 57.60 -45.51 20.48
N HIS A 362 57.12 -46.57 19.83
CA HIS A 362 57.32 -47.95 20.26
C HIS A 362 58.79 -48.38 20.22
N LEU A 363 59.52 -48.01 19.17
CA LEU A 363 60.96 -48.29 19.08
C LEU A 363 61.75 -47.49 20.12
N LYS A 364 61.39 -46.24 20.36
CA LYS A 364 62.00 -45.41 21.41
C LYS A 364 61.75 -46.01 22.79
N SER A 365 60.54 -46.47 23.08
CA SER A 365 60.23 -47.13 24.35
C SER A 365 61.00 -48.44 24.51
N LYS A 366 61.10 -49.26 23.45
CA LYS A 366 61.95 -50.46 23.43
C LYS A 366 63.42 -50.13 23.62
N PHE A 367 63.92 -49.10 22.96
CA PHE A 367 65.30 -48.66 23.10
C PHE A 367 65.61 -48.21 24.52
N HIS A 368 64.74 -47.40 25.13
CA HIS A 368 64.88 -47.03 26.54
C HIS A 368 64.84 -48.24 27.48
N LYS A 369 63.95 -49.21 27.23
CA LYS A 369 63.94 -50.48 28.00
C LYS A 369 65.25 -51.25 27.87
N ILE A 370 65.83 -51.31 26.67
CA ILE A 370 67.11 -51.98 26.43
C ILE A 370 68.26 -51.22 27.11
N LEU A 371 68.29 -49.89 27.01
CA LEU A 371 69.35 -49.06 27.56
C LEU A 371 69.34 -49.09 29.10
N TYR A 372 68.19 -48.83 29.71
CA TYR A 372 68.06 -48.75 31.17
C TYR A 372 67.90 -50.11 31.87
N GLY A 373 67.41 -51.13 31.17
CA GLY A 373 67.35 -52.50 31.68
C GLY A 373 68.61 -53.27 31.30
N MET A 374 68.58 -53.90 30.13
CA MET A 374 69.58 -54.88 29.71
C MET A 374 71.02 -54.36 29.68
N PHE A 375 71.27 -53.17 29.12
CA PHE A 375 72.64 -52.62 29.04
C PHE A 375 73.16 -52.14 30.40
N TYR A 376 72.32 -51.45 31.18
CA TYR A 376 72.73 -51.01 32.51
C TYR A 376 73.00 -52.21 33.43
N GLU A 377 72.19 -53.26 33.36
CA GLU A 377 72.38 -54.50 34.13
C GLU A 377 73.59 -55.32 33.66
N SER A 378 73.93 -55.32 32.36
CA SER A 378 75.02 -56.15 31.83
C SER A 378 76.38 -55.47 31.81
N VAL A 379 76.44 -54.18 31.46
CA VAL A 379 77.70 -53.43 31.29
C VAL A 379 77.89 -52.40 32.41
N GLY A 380 76.79 -51.77 32.84
CA GLY A 380 76.79 -50.76 33.91
C GLY A 380 76.77 -51.34 35.32
N ALA A 381 76.57 -52.65 35.49
CA ALA A 381 76.57 -53.28 36.79
C ALA A 381 77.91 -53.05 37.48
N LEU A 382 77.84 -52.65 38.75
CA LEU A 382 78.99 -52.31 39.57
C LEU A 382 80.06 -53.43 39.56
N ASP A 383 79.62 -54.69 39.47
CA ASP A 383 80.51 -55.84 39.50
C ASP A 383 81.27 -56.06 38.20
N VAL A 384 80.70 -55.72 37.04
CA VAL A 384 81.39 -55.79 35.74
C VAL A 384 82.40 -54.66 35.62
N LEU A 385 82.04 -53.45 36.08
CA LEU A 385 82.97 -52.33 36.16
C LEU A 385 84.13 -52.60 37.12
N LYS A 386 83.87 -53.22 38.28
CA LYS A 386 84.94 -53.68 39.19
C LYS A 386 85.86 -54.69 38.51
N LEU A 387 85.30 -55.68 37.81
CA LEU A 387 86.08 -56.70 37.10
C LEU A 387 86.96 -56.08 36.03
N GLN A 388 86.42 -55.17 35.21
CA GLN A 388 87.18 -54.44 34.21
C GLN A 388 88.33 -53.66 34.85
N LEU A 389 88.07 -52.92 35.92
CA LEU A 389 89.11 -52.16 36.64
C LEU A 389 90.20 -53.07 37.20
N HIS A 390 89.84 -54.23 37.75
CA HIS A 390 90.80 -55.22 38.24
C HIS A 390 91.64 -55.83 37.11
N LEU A 391 91.03 -56.15 35.98
CA LEU A 391 91.76 -56.69 34.82
C LEU A 391 92.67 -55.62 34.19
N GLU A 392 92.23 -54.37 34.07
CA GLU A 392 93.06 -53.25 33.60
C GLU A 392 94.24 -53.02 34.54
N PHE A 393 94.01 -53.11 35.86
CA PHE A 393 95.08 -53.04 36.85
C PHE A 393 96.10 -54.17 36.68
N CYS A 394 95.63 -55.41 36.52
CA CYS A 394 96.50 -56.57 36.29
C CYS A 394 97.28 -56.45 34.98
N TYR A 395 96.62 -56.06 33.89
CA TYR A 395 97.23 -55.85 32.58
C TYR A 395 98.32 -54.78 32.65
N LYS A 396 98.02 -53.63 33.24
CA LYS A 396 98.98 -52.53 33.42
C LYS A 396 100.18 -52.96 34.25
N LYS A 397 99.99 -53.81 35.27
CA LYS A 397 101.11 -54.29 36.09
C LYS A 397 102.00 -55.30 35.35
N ILE A 398 101.42 -56.18 34.54
CA ILE A 398 102.13 -57.28 33.87
C ILE A 398 102.81 -56.79 32.59
N LEU A 399 102.13 -55.99 31.77
CA LEU A 399 102.59 -55.55 30.46
C LEU A 399 103.10 -54.10 30.45
N LEU A 400 102.92 -53.34 31.54
CA LEU A 400 103.37 -51.94 31.71
C LEU A 400 102.82 -50.93 30.68
N GLU A 401 101.97 -51.37 29.76
CA GLU A 401 101.27 -50.54 28.78
C GLU A 401 99.92 -50.04 29.34
N GLN A 402 99.52 -48.82 28.96
CA GLN A 402 98.17 -48.33 29.25
C GLN A 402 97.19 -49.00 28.27
N PRO A 403 96.17 -49.75 28.75
CA PRO A 403 95.18 -50.30 27.85
C PRO A 403 94.30 -49.16 27.33
N ALA A 404 94.45 -48.80 26.05
CA ALA A 404 93.50 -47.94 25.37
C ALA A 404 92.41 -48.82 24.72
N ASN A 405 91.19 -48.77 25.25
CA ASN A 405 89.95 -49.30 24.68
C ASN A 405 90.01 -50.77 24.20
N ILE A 406 90.57 -51.68 24.99
CA ILE A 406 90.57 -53.13 24.71
C ILE A 406 89.37 -53.76 25.43
N ASP A 407 88.58 -54.59 24.73
CA ASP A 407 87.41 -55.29 25.28
C ASP A 407 87.81 -56.21 26.45
N ILE A 408 86.95 -56.33 27.47
CA ILE A 408 87.23 -57.06 28.73
C ILE A 408 87.70 -58.49 28.42
N MET A 409 87.07 -59.14 27.44
CA MET A 409 87.42 -60.50 27.02
C MET A 409 88.82 -60.58 26.40
N SER A 410 89.16 -59.63 25.53
CA SER A 410 90.50 -59.57 24.94
C SER A 410 91.59 -59.18 25.94
N LEU A 411 91.26 -58.38 26.95
CA LEU A 411 92.15 -58.06 28.06
C LEU A 411 92.42 -59.30 28.93
N ALA A 412 91.38 -60.08 29.23
CA ALA A 412 91.53 -61.35 29.94
C ALA A 412 92.34 -62.37 29.12
N GLN A 413 92.03 -62.54 27.83
CA GLN A 413 92.74 -63.46 26.94
C GLN A 413 94.20 -63.07 26.73
N SER A 414 94.55 -61.79 26.68
CA SER A 414 95.94 -61.37 26.56
C SER A 414 96.74 -61.65 27.84
N ILE A 415 96.14 -61.46 29.02
CA ILE A 415 96.73 -61.89 30.29
C ILE A 415 96.88 -63.41 30.32
N GLU A 416 95.86 -64.15 29.88
CA GLU A 416 95.88 -65.61 29.81
C GLU A 416 96.95 -66.12 28.83
N ASN A 417 97.02 -65.55 27.63
CA ASN A 417 98.05 -65.87 26.64
C ASN A 417 99.44 -65.53 27.16
N PHE A 418 99.62 -64.40 27.85
CA PHE A 418 100.89 -64.07 28.48
C PHE A 418 101.25 -65.11 29.56
N TYR A 419 100.28 -65.53 30.36
CA TYR A 419 100.48 -66.58 31.36
C TYR A 419 100.81 -67.93 30.70
N LEU A 420 100.10 -68.30 29.64
CA LEU A 420 100.35 -69.53 28.88
C LEU A 420 101.72 -69.49 28.18
N ASP A 421 102.10 -68.37 27.57
CA ASP A 421 103.43 -68.19 26.99
C ASP A 421 104.52 -68.21 28.05
N TYR A 422 104.28 -67.61 29.21
CA TYR A 422 105.19 -67.69 30.34
C TYR A 422 105.32 -69.14 30.84
N SER A 423 104.22 -69.88 30.94
CA SER A 423 104.22 -71.31 31.30
C SER A 423 104.94 -72.15 30.24
N ASN A 424 104.66 -71.94 28.96
CA ASN A 424 105.32 -72.62 27.85
C ASN A 424 106.82 -72.34 27.83
N ARG A 425 107.23 -71.09 28.13
CA ARG A 425 108.64 -70.75 28.33
C ARG A 425 109.22 -71.53 29.52
N LEU A 426 108.50 -71.62 30.64
CA LEU A 426 108.91 -72.43 31.78
C LEU A 426 109.07 -73.93 31.42
N ASP A 427 108.14 -74.48 30.65
CA ASP A 427 108.15 -75.88 30.22
C ASP A 427 109.22 -76.17 29.16
N SER A 428 109.57 -75.19 28.32
CA SER A 428 110.60 -75.31 27.28
C SER A 428 112.03 -75.39 27.84
N PHE A 429 112.24 -75.07 29.12
CA PHE A 429 113.55 -75.22 29.73
C PHE A 429 113.93 -76.70 29.83
N GLN A 430 114.98 -77.10 29.12
CA GLN A 430 115.51 -78.45 29.17
C GLN A 430 115.86 -78.86 30.61
N ASN A 431 115.46 -80.07 31.03
CA ASN A 431 115.81 -80.62 32.35
C ASN A 431 117.32 -80.55 32.67
N LYS A 432 118.19 -80.51 31.66
CA LYS A 432 119.64 -80.32 31.84
C LYS A 432 120.01 -78.88 32.21
N THR A 433 119.38 -77.86 31.60
CA THR A 433 119.61 -76.45 31.97
C THR A 433 119.01 -76.17 33.34
N VAL A 434 117.80 -76.69 33.64
CA VAL A 434 117.18 -76.59 34.97
C VAL A 434 118.01 -77.32 36.03
N ARG A 435 118.51 -78.54 35.77
CA ARG A 435 119.42 -79.23 36.70
C ARG A 435 120.74 -78.48 36.86
N SER A 436 121.31 -77.90 35.80
CA SER A 436 122.54 -77.11 35.90
C SER A 436 122.32 -75.81 36.68
N ALA A 437 121.17 -75.14 36.50
CA ALA A 437 120.76 -73.97 37.25
C ALA A 437 120.45 -74.35 38.70
N MET A 438 119.83 -75.50 38.96
CA MET A 438 119.58 -76.03 40.29
C MET A 438 120.88 -76.44 40.99
N ILE A 439 121.83 -77.04 40.29
CA ILE A 439 123.18 -77.31 40.83
C ILE A 439 123.88 -75.99 41.14
N LYS A 440 123.87 -75.00 40.24
CA LYS A 440 124.41 -73.66 40.51
C LYS A 440 123.70 -72.97 41.67
N CYS A 441 122.37 -73.07 41.75
CA CYS A 441 121.59 -72.46 42.82
C CYS A 441 121.89 -73.16 44.15
N VAL A 442 121.97 -74.50 44.18
CA VAL A 442 122.39 -75.30 45.34
C VAL A 442 123.84 -75.02 45.72
N GLU A 443 124.75 -74.80 44.77
CA GLU A 443 126.14 -74.40 45.03
C GLU A 443 126.23 -72.98 45.58
N THR A 444 125.48 -72.03 45.04
CA THR A 444 125.41 -70.66 45.57
C THR A 444 124.75 -70.62 46.94
N GLU A 445 123.67 -71.38 47.18
CA GLU A 445 123.06 -71.55 48.51
C GLU A 445 124.01 -72.30 49.46
N ARG A 446 124.77 -73.30 48.99
CA ARG A 446 125.85 -73.94 49.78
C ARG A 446 126.96 -72.96 50.12
N LEU A 447 127.35 -72.08 49.20
CA LEU A 447 128.34 -71.03 49.44
C LEU A 447 127.80 -69.97 50.40
N LYS A 448 126.55 -69.54 50.25
CA LYS A 448 125.86 -68.62 51.16
C LYS A 448 125.71 -69.22 52.55
N THR A 449 125.34 -70.49 52.67
CA THR A 449 125.25 -71.21 53.97
C THR A 449 126.62 -71.45 54.58
N LYS A 450 127.67 -71.75 53.79
CA LYS A 450 129.05 -71.80 54.28
C LYS A 450 129.52 -70.43 54.78
N ARG A 451 129.31 -69.36 54.00
CA ARG A 451 129.61 -67.97 54.41
C ARG A 451 128.81 -67.56 55.64
N SER A 452 127.52 -67.89 55.69
CA SER A 452 126.65 -67.68 56.84
C SER A 452 127.12 -68.46 58.06
N ASN A 453 127.61 -69.69 57.91
CA ASN A 453 128.15 -70.49 59.02
C ASN A 453 129.50 -69.97 59.51
N VAL A 454 130.39 -69.52 58.60
CA VAL A 454 131.66 -68.86 58.97
C VAL A 454 131.36 -67.54 59.67
N ALA A 455 130.54 -66.68 59.08
CA ALA A 455 130.08 -65.43 59.68
C ALA A 455 129.36 -65.67 61.02
N ALA A 456 128.58 -66.74 61.16
CA ALA A 456 127.94 -67.09 62.44
C ALA A 456 128.96 -67.57 63.48
N LYS A 457 130.03 -68.27 63.08
CA LYS A 457 131.14 -68.64 63.98
C LYS A 457 131.95 -67.40 64.39
N GLU A 458 132.28 -66.53 63.44
CA GLU A 458 132.93 -65.24 63.68
C GLU A 458 132.08 -64.36 64.59
N LEU A 459 130.79 -64.20 64.30
CA LEU A 459 129.84 -63.48 65.16
C LEU A 459 129.76 -64.12 66.56
N ARG A 460 129.75 -65.45 66.68
CA ARG A 460 129.79 -66.11 68.00
C ARG A 460 131.09 -65.83 68.76
N LEU A 461 132.23 -65.79 68.06
CA LEU A 461 133.51 -65.39 68.65
C LEU A 461 133.50 -63.91 69.04
N PHE A 462 133.01 -63.03 68.17
CA PHE A 462 132.81 -61.61 68.47
C PHE A 462 131.88 -61.41 69.66
N TYR A 463 130.72 -62.07 69.73
CA TYR A 463 129.82 -62.00 70.89
C TYR A 463 130.46 -62.56 72.16
N ARG A 464 131.31 -63.59 72.05
CA ARG A 464 132.05 -64.12 73.20
C ARG A 464 133.12 -63.13 73.67
N LEU A 465 133.86 -62.54 72.74
CA LEU A 465 134.91 -61.55 73.00
C LEU A 465 134.30 -60.24 73.51
N GLU A 466 133.20 -59.78 72.93
CA GLU A 466 132.35 -58.67 73.39
C GLU A 466 131.83 -58.97 74.79
N LYS A 467 131.33 -60.18 75.08
CA LYS A 467 130.91 -60.56 76.43
C LYS A 467 132.07 -60.61 77.42
N GLU A 468 133.24 -61.10 77.02
CA GLU A 468 134.46 -61.11 77.84
C GLU A 468 135.00 -59.69 78.09
N LEU A 469 134.96 -58.81 77.08
CA LEU A 469 135.29 -57.38 77.20
C LEU A 469 134.28 -56.66 78.10
N LEU A 470 132.98 -56.77 77.83
CA LEU A 470 131.91 -56.17 78.66
C LEU A 470 131.96 -56.69 80.11
N ARG A 471 132.32 -57.96 80.33
CA ARG A 471 132.58 -58.53 81.66
C ARG A 471 133.83 -57.94 82.31
N SER A 472 134.93 -57.74 81.57
CA SER A 472 136.13 -57.06 82.10
C SER A 472 135.90 -55.58 82.40
N HIS A 473 134.96 -54.94 81.70
CA HIS A 473 134.54 -53.55 81.90
C HIS A 473 133.37 -53.39 82.90
N GLY A 474 132.90 -54.47 83.55
CA GLY A 474 131.96 -54.41 84.67
C GLY A 474 130.46 -54.33 84.33
N ILE A 475 130.04 -54.66 83.10
CA ILE A 475 128.64 -54.57 82.65
C ILE A 475 128.04 -55.98 82.48
N TYR A 476 126.96 -56.30 83.21
CA TYR A 476 126.25 -57.59 83.15
C TYR A 476 125.39 -57.72 81.89
N THR A 477 125.49 -58.85 81.16
CA THR A 477 124.66 -59.20 79.99
C THR A 477 123.92 -60.55 80.16
N ASP A 478 122.64 -60.57 79.78
CA ASP A 478 121.67 -61.67 79.94
C ASP A 478 121.93 -62.94 79.08
N PRO A 479 121.34 -64.10 79.43
CA PRO A 479 121.64 -65.38 78.80
C PRO A 479 120.88 -65.68 77.49
N GLY A 480 121.65 -65.70 76.40
CA GLY A 480 121.65 -66.61 75.24
C GLY A 480 120.43 -67.42 74.78
N TYR A 481 120.07 -67.15 73.51
CA TYR A 481 119.38 -67.95 72.48
C TYR A 481 119.39 -69.50 72.63
N ARG A 482 118.20 -70.14 72.55
CA ARG A 482 118.01 -71.60 72.39
C ARG A 482 117.55 -71.95 70.96
N PRO A 483 118.21 -72.87 70.22
CA PRO A 483 117.73 -73.31 68.91
C PRO A 483 116.55 -74.30 69.03
N ILE A 484 115.48 -74.03 68.29
CA ILE A 484 114.27 -74.87 68.18
C ILE A 484 114.59 -76.11 67.32
N LYS A 485 114.31 -77.31 67.84
CA LYS A 485 114.42 -78.59 67.11
C LYS A 485 113.14 -78.83 66.28
N THR A 486 113.30 -78.91 64.96
CA THR A 486 112.29 -79.32 63.98
C THR A 486 111.90 -80.80 64.14
N LYS A 487 110.61 -81.10 64.26
CA LYS A 487 110.05 -82.47 64.11
C LYS A 487 109.49 -82.64 62.69
N PHE A 488 109.95 -83.68 62.00
CA PHE A 488 109.39 -84.16 60.72
C PHE A 488 108.06 -84.90 60.97
N MET A 489 107.06 -84.71 60.11
CA MET A 489 105.98 -85.69 59.89
C MET A 489 105.70 -85.87 58.40
N LYS A 490 105.49 -87.14 58.04
CA LYS A 490 105.23 -87.70 56.71
C LYS A 490 103.73 -87.67 56.40
N ASN A 491 103.42 -87.75 55.10
CA ASN A 491 102.12 -87.94 54.45
C ASN A 491 101.17 -88.94 55.16
N ASP A 492 99.85 -88.67 55.15
CA ASP A 492 98.85 -89.54 54.52
C ASP A 492 97.40 -88.97 54.52
N LYS A 493 96.60 -89.54 53.62
CA LYS A 493 95.25 -89.24 53.10
C LYS A 493 94.09 -89.08 54.12
N LYS A 494 93.05 -88.29 53.75
CA LYS A 494 91.59 -88.64 53.64
C LYS A 494 90.61 -87.49 54.00
N ASP A 495 89.64 -87.29 53.10
CA ASP A 495 88.17 -87.10 53.26
C ASP A 495 87.51 -86.27 54.38
N LYS A 496 86.36 -85.68 53.97
CA LYS A 496 85.23 -85.06 54.71
C LYS A 496 85.50 -83.62 55.19
N GLY A 497 84.61 -82.63 55.06
CA GLY A 497 83.16 -82.62 54.85
C GLY A 497 82.54 -81.67 55.89
N PHE A 498 81.72 -80.71 55.43
CA PHE A 498 80.71 -79.92 56.17
C PHE A 498 81.13 -78.98 57.32
N LYS A 499 80.74 -77.69 57.21
CA LYS A 499 79.63 -77.00 57.94
C LYS A 499 79.73 -75.48 57.66
N LYS A 500 78.70 -74.78 57.14
CA LYS A 500 77.36 -74.39 57.67
C LYS A 500 77.38 -73.13 58.55
N ASN A 501 76.41 -72.25 58.26
CA ASN A 501 75.74 -71.25 59.10
C ASN A 501 76.35 -69.84 59.15
N MET A 502 75.60 -68.75 59.32
CA MET A 502 74.21 -68.35 59.05
C MET A 502 74.12 -66.88 59.52
N ASN A 503 73.24 -66.10 58.89
CA ASN A 503 72.59 -64.88 59.40
C ASN A 503 73.40 -63.61 59.68
N GLU A 504 72.93 -62.49 59.11
CA GLU A 504 72.32 -61.42 59.91
C GLU A 504 71.37 -60.56 59.04
N ASN A 505 70.08 -60.66 59.35
CA ASN A 505 69.06 -59.69 58.95
C ASN A 505 69.25 -58.42 59.79
N LYS A 506 69.44 -57.26 59.15
CA LYS A 506 69.19 -55.95 59.76
C LYS A 506 68.08 -55.26 58.98
N LYS A 507 67.01 -54.95 59.72
CA LYS A 507 65.87 -54.10 59.36
C LYS A 507 66.37 -52.83 58.68
N GLN A 508 65.92 -52.56 57.45
CA GLN A 508 66.04 -51.23 56.86
C GLN A 508 64.76 -50.44 57.17
N THR A 509 64.98 -49.27 57.75
CA THR A 509 64.00 -48.22 57.98
C THR A 509 63.37 -47.75 56.67
N LEU A 510 62.10 -47.34 56.70
CA LEU A 510 61.42 -46.69 55.56
C LEU A 510 62.29 -45.58 54.97
N THR A 511 62.32 -45.48 53.64
CA THR A 511 63.08 -44.43 52.92
C THR A 511 62.20 -43.18 52.78
N GLU A 512 62.79 -41.98 52.81
CA GLU A 512 62.07 -40.68 52.77
C GLU A 512 61.04 -40.57 51.63
N ALA A 513 61.32 -41.15 50.46
CA ALA A 513 60.40 -41.17 49.32
C ALA A 513 59.09 -41.93 49.58
N GLN A 514 59.12 -42.97 50.43
CA GLN A 514 57.92 -43.73 50.81
C GLN A 514 57.09 -42.97 51.86
N MET A 515 57.73 -42.14 52.70
CA MET A 515 57.05 -41.25 53.64
C MET A 515 56.42 -40.05 52.94
N GLU A 516 57.08 -39.47 51.94
CA GLU A 516 56.49 -38.43 51.08
C GLU A 516 55.29 -38.97 50.30
N TYR A 517 55.38 -40.17 49.72
CA TYR A 517 54.25 -40.77 49.00
C TYR A 517 53.04 -41.04 49.92
N LEU A 518 53.27 -41.60 51.11
CA LEU A 518 52.22 -41.89 52.09
C LEU A 518 51.59 -40.63 52.69
N SER A 519 52.35 -39.53 52.82
CA SER A 519 51.82 -38.25 53.34
C SER A 519 51.14 -37.37 52.28
N LEU A 520 51.54 -37.46 51.00
CA LEU A 520 50.97 -36.65 49.92
C LEU A 520 49.74 -37.28 49.25
N PHE A 521 49.64 -38.61 49.22
CA PHE A 521 48.65 -39.32 48.38
C PHE A 521 47.72 -40.28 49.14
N THR A 522 47.86 -40.44 50.47
CA THR A 522 46.97 -41.26 51.30
C THR A 522 46.69 -40.59 52.65
N ASP A 523 45.54 -40.83 53.26
CA ASP A 523 45.14 -40.26 54.57
C ASP A 523 45.82 -40.98 55.77
N TRP A 524 47.09 -41.38 55.60
CA TRP A 524 47.82 -42.14 56.62
C TRP A 524 48.24 -41.26 57.81
N THR A 525 48.15 -41.81 59.04
CA THR A 525 48.62 -41.15 60.28
C THR A 525 49.57 -42.04 61.07
N GLU A 526 50.46 -41.44 61.86
CA GLU A 526 51.65 -42.07 62.49
C GLU A 526 51.37 -43.27 63.43
N ASN A 527 50.11 -43.53 63.77
CA ASN A 527 49.73 -44.65 64.64
C ASN A 527 49.24 -45.90 63.89
N ASP A 528 49.12 -45.85 62.55
CA ASP A 528 48.65 -46.97 61.73
C ASP A 528 49.79 -47.72 61.02
N ASP A 529 49.66 -49.04 60.91
CA ASP A 529 50.71 -49.91 60.35
C ASP A 529 50.87 -49.71 58.82
N PRO A 530 52.03 -49.28 58.31
CA PRO A 530 52.20 -48.78 56.94
C PRO A 530 52.17 -49.86 55.84
N ALA A 531 52.20 -51.15 56.20
CA ALA A 531 52.19 -52.26 55.23
C ALA A 531 50.82 -52.44 54.53
N LEU A 532 49.74 -51.98 55.14
CA LEU A 532 48.38 -52.14 54.59
C LEU A 532 48.13 -51.27 53.35
N TYR A 533 48.73 -50.07 53.30
CA TYR A 533 48.53 -49.10 52.23
C TYR A 533 49.46 -49.31 51.02
N LEU A 534 50.47 -50.16 51.16
CA LEU A 534 51.41 -50.50 50.08
C LEU A 534 51.06 -51.80 49.35
N LEU A 535 50.02 -52.52 49.78
CA LEU A 535 49.58 -53.78 49.16
C LEU A 535 48.74 -53.58 47.89
N SER A 536 48.12 -52.41 47.69
CA SER A 536 47.23 -52.16 46.54
C SER A 536 47.94 -52.01 45.18
N LEU A 537 49.27 -51.93 45.15
CA LEU A 537 50.02 -51.86 43.88
C LEU A 537 50.29 -53.23 43.25
N ASN A 538 50.02 -54.35 43.93
CA ASN A 538 50.46 -55.67 43.47
C ASN A 538 49.35 -56.65 43.02
N THR A 539 48.04 -56.34 43.07
CA THR A 539 47.00 -57.40 42.83
C THR A 539 45.73 -57.05 42.04
N GLU A 540 45.59 -55.92 41.36
CA GLU A 540 44.47 -55.63 40.43
C GLU A 540 45.06 -54.84 39.24
N GLU A 541 45.13 -55.23 37.97
CA GLU A 541 44.45 -56.23 37.13
C GLU A 541 45.49 -56.66 36.06
N ASN A 542 46.00 -57.88 36.05
CA ASN A 542 45.38 -59.00 35.33
C ASN A 542 44.40 -58.56 34.24
N ILE A 543 45.00 -58.13 33.14
CA ILE A 543 44.59 -58.37 31.76
C ILE A 543 43.82 -59.69 31.67
N SER A 544 42.49 -59.60 31.57
CA SER A 544 41.65 -60.59 30.93
C SER A 544 41.51 -60.22 29.46
N ASP A 545 41.98 -61.11 28.58
CA ASP A 545 41.35 -61.35 27.29
C ASP A 545 39.85 -61.60 27.52
N ILE A 546 39.01 -60.65 27.07
CA ILE A 546 37.73 -60.75 26.32
C ILE A 546 37.29 -59.35 25.94
#